data_AF-A0A7C1GMA8-F1
#
_entry.id   AF-A0A7C1GMA8-F1
#
_cell.length_a   1.000
_cell.length_b   1.000
_cell.length_c   1.000
_cell.angle_alpha   90.00
_cell.angle_beta   90.00
_cell.angle_gamma   90.00
#
_symmetry.space_group_name_H-M   'P 1'
#
loop_
_entity.id
_entity.type
_entity.pdbx_description
1 polymer ?
#
loop_
_entity_poly.entity_id
_entity_poly.type
_entity_poly.pdbx_seq_one_letter_code
_entity_poly.pdbx_strand_id
1 'polypeptide(L)' 'MKSFFISIILIIFIAFALNAQPITVTPALPTDADAVTVVFDATKASRPDLVGYTGDVYAHTGVRIDGN' A
#
# COMPACT_ATOMS: atom_id res chain seq x y z
N MET A 1 10.02 1.86 -34.92
CA MET A 1 10.39 0.68 -34.10
C MET A 1 11.26 1.08 -32.92
N LYS A 2 12.41 1.73 -33.13
CA LYS A 2 13.33 2.20 -32.06
C LYS A 2 12.63 3.05 -30.97
N SER A 3 11.82 4.03 -31.38
CA SER A 3 11.05 4.91 -30.48
C SER A 3 9.98 4.18 -29.67
N PHE A 4 9.43 3.09 -30.21
CA PHE A 4 8.45 2.24 -29.53
C PHE A 4 9.12 1.44 -28.40
N PHE A 5 10.29 0.85 -28.66
CA PHE A 5 11.07 0.16 -27.63
C PHE A 5 11.54 1.09 -26.50
N ILE A 6 11.98 2.31 -26.83
CA ILE A 6 12.35 3.32 -25.83
C ILE A 6 11.14 3.69 -24.96
N SER A 7 9.96 3.85 -25.55
CA SER A 7 8.73 4.16 -24.81
C SER A 7 8.32 3.03 -23.86
N ILE A 8 8.47 1.77 -24.28
CA ILE A 8 8.23 0.60 -23.42
C ILE A 8 9.18 0.57 -22.23
N ILE A 9 10.48 0.80 -22.46
CA ILE A 9 11.48 0.81 -21.39
C ILE A 9 11.16 1.93 -20.38
N LEU A 10 10.74 3.10 -20.87
CA LEU A 10 10.35 4.22 -20.02
C LEU A 10 9.11 3.90 -19.16
N ILE A 11 8.09 3.25 -19.73
CA ILE A 11 6.89 2.83 -19.00
C ILE A 11 7.23 1.81 -17.91
N ILE A 12 8.10 0.84 -18.20
CA ILE A 12 8.56 -0.15 -17.22
C ILE A 12 9.29 0.56 -16.07
N PHE A 13 10.16 1.52 -16.37
CA PHE A 13 10.86 2.30 -15.34
C PHE A 13 9.91 3.09 -14.45
N ILE A 14 8.87 3.70 -15.01
CA ILE A 14 7.85 4.44 -14.24
C ILE A 14 7.06 3.50 -13.32
N ALA A 15 6.70 2.30 -13.80
CA ALA A 15 5.95 1.34 -12.99
C ALA A 15 6.70 0.89 -11.73
N PHE A 16 8.03 0.71 -11.81
CA PHE A 16 8.86 0.39 -10.64
C PHE A 16 9.06 1.57 -9.67
N ALA A 17 8.85 2.81 -10.11
CA ALA A 17 8.98 3.99 -9.26
C ALA A 17 7.73 4.25 -8.39
N LEU A 18 6.59 3.63 -8.70
CA LEU A 18 5.33 3.84 -7.99
C LEU A 18 5.23 2.92 -6.75
N ASN A 19 5.74 3.38 -5.61
CA ASN A 19 5.50 2.75 -4.30
C ASN A 19 4.37 3.46 -3.55
N ALA A 20 3.14 3.33 -4.05
CA ALA A 20 1.95 4.03 -3.54
C ALA A 20 1.10 3.20 -2.57
N GLN A 21 1.71 2.30 -1.79
CA GLN A 21 1.00 1.50 -0.79
C GLN A 21 1.10 2.16 0.60
N PRO A 22 0.13 2.99 1.03
CA PRO A 22 0.14 3.58 2.35
C PRO A 22 -0.20 2.57 3.45
N ILE A 23 -0.81 1.42 3.11
CA ILE A 23 -1.19 0.39 4.09
C ILE A 23 -0.31 -0.84 3.93
N THR A 24 0.39 -1.23 5.00
CA THR A 24 1.09 -2.52 5.11
C THR A 24 0.48 -3.37 6.21
N VAL A 25 0.50 -4.69 6.00
CA VAL A 25 -0.01 -5.69 6.94
C VAL A 25 1.07 -6.72 7.18
N THR A 26 1.34 -7.06 8.44
CA THR A 26 2.34 -8.07 8.83
C THR A 26 1.75 -9.02 9.87
N PRO A 27 1.80 -10.34 9.67
CA PRO A 27 2.25 -11.03 8.44
C PRO A 27 1.30 -10.78 7.25
N ALA A 28 1.78 -10.97 6.02
CA ALA A 28 1.00 -10.69 4.81
C ALA A 28 -0.19 -11.66 4.61
N LEU A 29 -0.06 -12.88 5.13
CA LEU A 29 -1.08 -13.91 5.16
C LEU A 29 -1.18 -14.45 6.60
N PRO A 30 -1.91 -13.74 7.47
CA PRO A 30 -2.04 -14.15 8.86
C PRO A 30 -2.92 -15.39 8.99
N THR A 31 -2.58 -16.21 9.98
CA THR A 31 -3.41 -17.29 10.53
C THR A 31 -4.22 -16.77 11.72
N ASP A 32 -5.13 -17.59 12.22
CA ASP A 32 -5.93 -17.29 13.43
C ASP A 32 -5.09 -17.20 14.71
N ALA A 33 -3.88 -17.76 14.70
CA ALA A 33 -2.93 -17.70 15.80
C ALA A 33 -1.99 -16.47 15.73
N ASP A 34 -1.98 -15.72 14.62
CA ASP A 34 -1.01 -14.63 14.42
C ASP A 34 -1.47 -13.30 15.03
N ALA A 35 -0.52 -12.59 15.64
CA ALA A 35 -0.69 -11.17 15.90
C ALA A 35 -0.53 -10.38 14.58
N VAL A 36 -1.52 -9.56 14.24
CA VAL A 36 -1.53 -8.79 13.00
C VAL A 36 -1.23 -7.31 13.29
N THR A 37 -0.21 -6.78 12.64
CA THR A 37 0.09 -5.34 12.65
C THR A 37 -0.35 -4.72 11.33
N VAL A 38 -1.18 -3.68 11.40
CA VAL A 38 -1.57 -2.86 10.26
C VAL A 38 -0.96 -1.47 10.43
N VAL A 39 -0.18 -1.02 9.46
CA VAL A 39 0.43 0.32 9.46
C VAL A 39 -0.16 1.13 8.33
N PHE A 40 -0.67 2.32 8.65
CA PHE A 40 -1.04 3.35 7.68
C PHE A 40 0.00 4.48 7.70
N ASP A 41 0.78 4.58 6.63
CA ASP A 41 1.75 5.65 6.39
C ASP A 41 1.07 6.81 5.64
N ALA A 42 0.64 7.82 6.41
CA ALA A 42 -0.04 9.01 5.89
C ALA A 42 0.82 9.78 4.86
N THR A 43 2.15 9.65 4.90
CA THR A 43 3.04 10.35 3.95
C THR A 43 2.98 9.76 2.54
N LYS A 44 2.49 8.52 2.40
CA LYS A 44 2.30 7.81 1.14
C LYS A 44 0.84 7.77 0.67
N ALA A 45 -0.06 8.38 1.43
CA ALA A 45 -1.47 8.42 1.09
C ALA A 45 -1.71 9.36 -0.11
N SER A 46 -2.77 9.09 -0.88
CA SER A 46 -3.18 9.96 -1.99
C SER A 46 -3.63 11.35 -1.54
N ARG A 47 -4.02 11.48 -0.26
CA ARG A 47 -4.42 12.73 0.38
C ARG A 47 -3.52 13.03 1.58
N PRO A 48 -2.98 14.26 1.70
CA PRO A 48 -2.05 14.61 2.77
C PRO A 48 -2.75 15.04 4.08
N ASP A 49 -4.09 14.97 4.15
CA ASP A 49 -4.89 15.55 5.25
C ASP A 49 -4.51 15.01 6.65
N LEU A 50 -3.97 13.79 6.73
CA LEU A 50 -3.54 13.15 7.97
C LEU A 50 -2.06 13.37 8.31
N VAL A 51 -1.27 14.00 7.42
CA VAL A 51 0.14 14.31 7.69
C VAL A 51 0.20 15.44 8.73
N GLY A 52 0.75 15.13 9.91
CA GLY A 52 0.84 16.09 11.01
C GLY A 52 -0.47 16.31 11.77
N TYR A 53 -1.52 15.54 11.48
CA TYR A 53 -2.74 15.55 12.28
C TYR A 53 -2.47 14.94 13.68
N THR A 54 -2.86 15.65 14.73
CA THR A 54 -2.57 15.30 16.14
C THR A 54 -3.80 14.90 16.95
N GLY A 55 -4.98 14.84 16.31
CA GLY A 55 -6.20 14.38 16.95
C GLY A 55 -6.37 12.86 16.86
N ASP A 56 -7.50 12.36 17.36
CA ASP A 56 -7.82 10.95 17.28
C ASP A 56 -8.10 10.51 15.84
N VAL A 57 -7.60 9.34 15.47
CA VAL A 57 -7.81 8.68 14.18
C VAL A 57 -8.54 7.36 14.42
N TYR A 58 -9.60 7.12 13.64
CA TYR A 58 -10.39 5.91 13.73
C TYR A 58 -10.25 5.11 12.44
N ALA A 59 -9.90 3.83 12.56
CA ALA A 59 -9.78 2.91 11.44
C ALA A 59 -10.84 1.83 11.53
N HIS A 60 -11.53 1.58 10.41
CA HIS A 60 -12.42 0.42 10.27
C HIS A 60 -11.63 -0.73 9.66
N THR A 61 -11.45 -1.81 10.41
CA THR A 61 -10.77 -3.02 9.96
C THR A 61 -11.74 -4.21 9.93
N GLY A 62 -11.42 -5.20 9.09
CA GLY A 62 -12.17 -6.45 8.97
C GLY A 62 -11.28 -7.57 8.49
N VAL A 63 -11.68 -8.82 8.77
CA VAL A 63 -10.96 -10.03 8.35
C VAL A 63 -11.80 -10.76 7.31
N ARG A 64 -11.17 -11.19 6.22
CA ARG A 64 -11.78 -12.09 5.23
C ARG A 64 -11.04 -13.42 5.26
N ILE A 65 -11.78 -14.51 5.37
CA ILE A 65 -11.25 -15.86 5.28
C ILE A 65 -11.35 -16.29 3.81
N ASP A 66 -10.24 -16.74 3.23
CA ASP A 66 -10.17 -17.31 1.90
C ASP A 66 -9.84 -18.82 2.02
N GLY A 67 -10.55 -19.71 1.31
CA GLY A 67 -10.21 -21.14 1.20
C GLY A 67 -11.18 -22.17 1.83
N ASN A 68 -12.50 -21.92 1.80
CA ASN A 68 -13.51 -22.91 2.21
C ASN A 68 -13.90 -23.88 1.08
#